data_AF-R9AUT5-F1
#
_entry.id   AF-R9AUT5-F1
#
_cell.length_a   1.000
_cell.length_b   1.000
_cell.length_c   1.000
_cell.angle_alpha   90.00
_cell.angle_beta   90.00
_cell.angle_gamma   90.00
#
_symmetry.space_group_name_H-M   'P 1'
#
loop_
_entity.id
_entity.type
_entity.pdbx_description
1 polymer ?
#
loop_
_entity_poly.entity_id
_entity_poly.type
_entity_poly.pdbx_seq_one_letter_code
_entity_poly.pdbx_strand_id
1 'polypeptide(L)'
;MGSVTVRKGADGSVSYRAAIRINRKGYPVYSESKTFHSKKMAENWLKKREVEIQENPDILLGKEKLIDLTLADAIDKYLEEVGSEYGRTKRYSLLLIKKFPIARNIITKIKSVHLADHVALRKAGVTHLDLDPIATSTQQHELLHIRGVLAHAAVMWDIDIDLNSFDKATAQLRKTRQISSSNKRDRLPTNEELIALTKYFVERWKINRYGTKYPMHLVIWFAIFSCRREAELTRLSLDDYDQHHSSWKVHDLKNPNGSKGNHKSFDVLEPCKTMIDRLMDHEVRSRMLKLGH
;
A
#
# COMPACT_ATOMS: atom_id res chain seq x y z
N MET A 1 -38.45 8.65 -21.92
CA MET A 1 -38.19 9.25 -23.24
C MET A 1 -37.34 10.50 -23.03
N GLY A 2 -36.17 10.58 -23.68
CA GLY A 2 -35.29 11.73 -23.62
C GLY A 2 -35.86 12.98 -24.31
N SER A 3 -35.52 14.17 -23.82
CA SER A 3 -35.91 15.45 -24.42
C SER A 3 -34.76 16.45 -24.37
N VAL A 4 -34.61 17.28 -25.40
CA VAL A 4 -33.67 18.41 -25.43
C VAL A 4 -34.47 19.70 -25.41
N THR A 5 -34.20 20.55 -24.42
CA THR A 5 -34.84 21.85 -24.26
C THR A 5 -33.80 22.97 -24.41
N VAL A 6 -34.17 24.04 -25.09
CA VAL A 6 -33.29 25.21 -25.28
C VAL A 6 -33.55 26.22 -24.17
N ARG A 7 -32.48 26.68 -23.51
CA ARG A 7 -32.54 27.75 -22.50
C ARG A 7 -31.71 28.94 -22.98
N LYS A 8 -32.31 30.12 -22.98
CA LYS A 8 -31.62 31.39 -23.22
C LYS A 8 -31.30 32.04 -21.88
N GLY A 9 -30.04 32.40 -21.67
CA GLY A 9 -29.58 33.16 -20.51
C GLY A 9 -29.97 34.64 -20.60
N ALA A 10 -29.93 35.34 -19.46
CA ALA A 10 -30.14 36.79 -19.41
C ALA A 10 -29.07 37.58 -20.19
N ASP A 11 -27.92 36.96 -20.43
CA ASP A 11 -26.79 37.46 -21.23
C ASP A 11 -26.91 37.14 -22.74
N GLY A 12 -28.00 36.49 -23.17
CA GLY A 12 -28.20 36.05 -24.56
C GLY A 12 -27.53 34.73 -24.93
N SER A 13 -26.81 34.09 -24.02
CA SER A 13 -26.19 32.79 -24.25
C SER A 13 -27.24 31.68 -24.42
N VAL A 14 -26.98 30.74 -25.33
CA VAL A 14 -27.90 29.61 -25.61
C VAL A 14 -27.30 28.33 -25.03
N SER A 15 -28.08 27.65 -24.19
CA SER A 15 -27.74 26.36 -23.61
C SER A 15 -28.79 25.30 -23.95
N TYR A 16 -28.36 24.05 -24.08
CA TYR A 16 -29.19 22.91 -24.44
C TYR A 16 -29.25 21.95 -23.27
N ARG A 17 -30.41 21.83 -22.63
CA ARG A 17 -30.63 20.88 -21.53
C ARG A 17 -31.23 19.60 -22.09
N ALA A 18 -30.45 18.54 -22.03
CA ALA A 18 -30.94 17.18 -22.23
C ALA A 18 -31.54 16.65 -20.91
N ALA A 19 -32.70 16.00 -20.96
CA ALA A 19 -33.35 15.38 -19.81
C ALA A 19 -33.93 14.01 -20.16
N ILE A 20 -33.67 13.01 -19.31
CA ILE A 20 -34.19 11.65 -19.39
C ILE A 20 -35.16 11.47 -18.24
N ARG A 21 -36.40 11.06 -18.55
CA ARG A 21 -37.40 10.66 -17.57
C ARG A 21 -37.91 9.27 -17.90
N ILE A 22 -37.83 8.36 -16.93
CA ILE A 22 -38.22 6.96 -17.09
C ILE A 22 -39.09 6.56 -15.90
N ASN A 23 -40.26 5.99 -16.20
CA ASN A 23 -41.16 5.39 -15.23
C ASN A 23 -41.44 3.95 -15.69
N ARG A 24 -40.73 2.97 -15.12
CA ARG A 24 -40.80 1.55 -15.47
C ARG A 24 -41.34 0.77 -14.29
N LYS A 25 -42.32 -0.12 -14.53
CA LYS A 25 -42.92 -0.95 -13.47
C LYS A 25 -41.84 -1.81 -12.79
N GLY A 26 -41.71 -1.70 -11.47
CA GLY A 26 -40.69 -2.40 -10.67
C GLY A 26 -39.41 -1.59 -10.39
N TYR A 27 -39.28 -0.37 -10.91
CA TYR A 27 -38.16 0.54 -10.65
C TYR A 27 -38.67 1.89 -10.11
N PRO A 28 -37.89 2.63 -9.30
CA PRO A 28 -38.28 3.96 -8.86
C PRO A 28 -38.28 4.95 -10.03
N VAL A 29 -38.97 6.09 -9.85
CA VAL A 29 -39.04 7.14 -10.86
C VAL A 29 -37.65 7.73 -11.08
N TYR A 30 -37.13 7.62 -12.30
CA TYR A 30 -35.80 8.09 -12.66
C TYR A 30 -35.87 9.38 -13.47
N SER A 31 -35.08 10.38 -13.07
CA SER A 31 -34.97 11.67 -13.77
C SER A 31 -33.54 12.18 -13.73
N GLU A 32 -32.90 12.27 -14.89
CA GLU A 32 -31.55 12.82 -15.05
C GLU A 32 -31.57 13.96 -16.06
N SER A 33 -30.79 15.02 -15.84
CA SER A 33 -30.65 16.08 -16.84
C SER A 33 -29.26 16.70 -16.83
N LYS A 34 -28.76 17.01 -18.02
CA LYS A 34 -27.44 17.63 -18.22
C LYS A 34 -27.52 18.74 -19.27
N THR A 35 -26.78 19.82 -19.04
CA THR A 35 -26.80 21.02 -19.90
C THR A 35 -25.51 21.10 -20.72
N PHE A 36 -25.63 21.48 -21.99
CA PHE A 36 -24.53 21.57 -22.96
C PHE A 36 -24.58 22.88 -23.74
N HIS A 37 -23.43 23.31 -24.25
CA HIS A 37 -23.31 24.49 -25.13
C HIS A 37 -23.72 24.21 -26.58
N SER A 38 -23.88 22.94 -26.97
CA SER A 38 -24.22 22.51 -28.33
C SER A 38 -25.36 21.49 -28.35
N LYS A 39 -26.32 21.67 -29.26
CA LYS A 39 -27.44 20.75 -29.49
C LYS A 39 -26.96 19.34 -29.81
N LYS A 40 -25.94 19.22 -30.67
CA LYS A 40 -25.37 17.94 -31.11
C LYS A 40 -24.75 17.17 -29.93
N MET A 41 -24.12 17.88 -28.98
CA MET A 41 -23.58 17.25 -27.76
C MET A 41 -24.70 16.75 -26.85
N ALA A 42 -25.78 17.52 -26.70
CA ALA A 42 -26.94 17.13 -25.91
C ALA A 42 -27.63 15.87 -26.47
N GLU A 43 -27.81 15.80 -27.80
CA GLU A 43 -28.38 14.65 -28.49
C GLU A 43 -27.48 13.40 -28.40
N ASN A 44 -26.17 13.55 -28.57
CA ASN A 44 -25.24 12.43 -28.43
C ASN A 44 -25.19 11.89 -26.99
N TRP A 45 -25.23 12.79 -26.00
CA TRP A 45 -25.31 12.38 -24.59
C TRP A 45 -26.62 11.63 -24.31
N LEU A 46 -27.76 12.10 -24.81
CA LEU A 46 -29.04 11.40 -24.67
C LEU A 46 -29.00 9.99 -25.25
N LYS A 47 -28.59 9.85 -26.52
CA LYS A 47 -28.52 8.55 -27.19
C LYS A 47 -27.62 7.58 -26.44
N LYS A 48 -26.43 8.04 -26.02
CA LYS A 48 -25.49 7.21 -25.27
C LYS A 48 -26.08 6.78 -23.93
N ARG A 49 -26.72 7.71 -23.20
CA ARG A 49 -27.27 7.44 -21.88
C ARG A 49 -28.51 6.55 -21.92
N GLU A 50 -29.35 6.67 -22.94
CA GLU A 50 -30.48 5.77 -23.16
C GLU A 50 -30.01 4.34 -23.47
N VAL A 51 -28.94 4.17 -24.27
CA VAL A 51 -28.31 2.86 -24.49
C VAL A 51 -27.74 2.28 -23.20
N GLU A 52 -27.02 3.08 -22.40
CA GLU A 52 -26.49 2.63 -21.11
C GLU A 52 -27.60 2.15 -20.14
N ILE A 53 -28.73 2.88 -20.05
CA ILE A 53 -29.89 2.47 -19.23
C ILE A 53 -30.57 1.22 -19.78
N GLN A 54 -30.55 1.03 -21.10
CA GLN A 54 -31.12 -0.16 -21.74
C GLN A 54 -30.24 -1.40 -21.50
N GLU A 55 -28.92 -1.25 -21.60
CA GLU A 55 -27.94 -2.31 -21.33
C GLU A 55 -27.85 -2.64 -19.84
N ASN A 56 -28.02 -1.66 -18.95
CA ASN A 56 -27.98 -1.83 -17.50
C ASN A 56 -29.19 -1.15 -16.80
N PRO A 57 -30.31 -1.89 -16.62
CA PRO A 57 -31.49 -1.36 -15.92
C PRO A 57 -31.27 -1.01 -14.44
N ASP A 58 -30.21 -1.50 -13.79
CA ASP A 58 -29.92 -1.22 -12.36
C ASP A 58 -29.49 0.23 -12.12
N ILE A 59 -29.16 0.96 -13.18
CA ILE A 59 -29.01 2.41 -13.18
C ILE A 59 -30.26 3.09 -12.59
N LEU A 60 -31.44 2.55 -12.89
CA LEU A 60 -32.71 3.05 -12.37
C LEU A 60 -32.88 2.82 -10.86
N LEU A 61 -32.11 1.91 -10.24
CA LEU A 61 -32.14 1.63 -8.79
C LEU A 61 -31.22 2.55 -7.97
N GLY A 62 -30.52 3.50 -8.61
CA GLY A 62 -29.57 4.38 -7.92
C GLY A 62 -28.21 3.73 -7.60
N LYS A 63 -27.94 2.52 -8.14
CA LYS A 63 -26.62 1.87 -8.08
C LYS A 63 -25.57 2.55 -8.97
N GLU A 64 -25.94 3.58 -9.73
CA GLU A 64 -25.08 4.40 -10.60
C GLU A 64 -23.77 4.86 -9.98
N LYS A 65 -23.77 5.28 -8.71
CA LYS A 65 -22.59 5.89 -8.07
C LYS A 65 -21.41 4.92 -7.91
N LEU A 66 -21.60 3.63 -8.14
CA LEU A 66 -20.55 2.61 -8.03
C LEU A 66 -19.90 2.27 -9.40
N ILE A 67 -20.52 2.66 -10.52
CA ILE A 67 -20.08 2.26 -11.87
C ILE A 67 -18.89 3.11 -12.36
N ASP A 68 -18.73 4.34 -11.85
CA ASP A 68 -17.69 5.28 -12.28
C ASP A 68 -16.54 5.46 -11.28
N LEU A 69 -16.43 4.57 -10.27
CA LEU A 69 -15.38 4.69 -9.26
C LEU A 69 -13.99 4.49 -9.90
N THR A 70 -13.17 5.53 -9.87
CA THR A 70 -11.77 5.41 -10.31
C THR A 70 -10.98 4.60 -9.30
N LEU A 71 -9.86 4.00 -9.72
CA LEU A 71 -8.97 3.32 -8.79
C LEU A 71 -8.43 4.28 -7.72
N ALA A 72 -8.23 5.57 -8.02
CA ALA A 72 -7.83 6.56 -7.04
C ALA A 72 -8.88 6.72 -5.92
N ASP A 73 -10.16 6.85 -6.29
CA ASP A 73 -11.26 7.01 -5.35
C ASP A 73 -11.52 5.70 -4.57
N ALA A 74 -11.40 4.55 -5.25
CA ALA A 74 -11.46 3.25 -4.60
C ALA A 74 -10.35 3.08 -3.56
N ILE A 75 -9.13 3.58 -3.83
CA ILE A 75 -8.04 3.56 -2.86
C ILE A 75 -8.39 4.42 -1.64
N ASP A 76 -8.96 5.61 -1.82
CA ASP A 76 -9.34 6.48 -0.70
C ASP A 76 -10.40 5.82 0.17
N LYS A 77 -11.49 5.34 -0.44
CA LYS A 77 -12.55 4.63 0.27
C LYS A 77 -12.02 3.38 1.00
N TYR A 78 -11.14 2.62 0.36
CA TYR A 78 -10.49 1.46 0.98
C TYR A 78 -9.63 1.86 2.19
N LEU A 79 -8.87 2.96 2.09
CA LEU A 79 -8.05 3.44 3.20
C LEU A 79 -8.89 4.02 4.35
N GLU A 80 -10.05 4.61 4.06
CA GLU A 80 -10.99 5.07 5.08
C GLU A 80 -11.61 3.91 5.85
N GLU A 81 -11.99 2.83 5.16
CA GLU A 81 -12.67 1.68 5.77
C GLU A 81 -11.72 0.77 6.57
N VAL A 82 -10.51 0.52 6.07
CA VAL A 82 -9.60 -0.49 6.63
C VAL A 82 -8.15 -0.03 6.78
N GLY A 83 -7.86 1.26 6.56
CA GLY A 83 -6.49 1.78 6.57
C GLY A 83 -5.78 1.69 7.93
N SER A 84 -6.53 1.69 9.04
CA SER A 84 -5.99 1.50 10.41
C SER A 84 -5.41 0.09 10.62
N GLU A 85 -5.95 -0.91 9.92
CA GLU A 85 -5.58 -2.31 10.12
C GLU A 85 -4.32 -2.71 9.35
N TYR A 86 -3.91 -1.91 8.35
CA TYR A 86 -2.77 -2.21 7.51
C TYR A 86 -1.52 -1.42 7.87
N GLY A 87 -0.36 -2.09 7.74
CA GLY A 87 0.94 -1.48 8.00
C GLY A 87 1.26 -0.31 7.06
N ARG A 88 2.12 0.60 7.55
CA ARG A 88 2.56 1.84 6.88
C ARG A 88 2.96 1.65 5.41
N THR A 89 3.66 0.55 5.10
CA THR A 89 4.13 0.24 3.74
C THR A 89 2.98 0.12 2.73
N LYS A 90 1.90 -0.57 3.08
CA LYS A 90 0.75 -0.74 2.19
C LYS A 90 0.05 0.59 1.96
N ARG A 91 -0.17 1.37 3.02
CA ARG A 91 -0.74 2.72 2.91
C ARG A 91 0.10 3.63 2.01
N TYR A 92 1.41 3.67 2.21
CA TYR A 92 2.32 4.47 1.39
C TYR A 92 2.28 4.04 -0.09
N SER A 93 2.33 2.73 -0.35
CA SER A 93 2.27 2.21 -1.72
C SER A 93 0.95 2.55 -2.41
N LEU A 94 -0.19 2.42 -1.72
CA LEU A 94 -1.50 2.79 -2.27
C LEU A 94 -1.58 4.30 -2.57
N LEU A 95 -1.12 5.16 -1.67
CA LEU A 95 -1.08 6.61 -1.89
C LEU A 95 -0.14 7.00 -3.04
N LEU A 96 0.95 6.26 -3.23
CA LEU A 96 1.83 6.43 -4.38
C LEU A 96 1.14 5.99 -5.67
N ILE A 97 0.45 4.84 -5.65
CA ILE A 97 -0.29 4.32 -6.81
C ILE A 97 -1.29 5.34 -7.35
N LYS A 98 -1.97 6.08 -6.47
CA LYS A 98 -2.90 7.16 -6.85
C LYS A 98 -2.30 8.22 -7.78
N LYS A 99 -0.98 8.40 -7.76
CA LYS A 99 -0.29 9.40 -8.59
C LYS A 99 -0.04 8.93 -10.02
N PHE A 100 -0.23 7.64 -10.33
CA PHE A 100 0.06 7.06 -11.64
C PHE A 100 -1.18 7.01 -12.56
N PRO A 101 -0.99 6.92 -13.88
CA PRO A 101 -2.10 6.88 -14.84
C PRO A 101 -3.10 5.75 -14.59
N ILE A 102 -2.66 4.59 -14.08
CA ILE A 102 -3.55 3.47 -13.76
C ILE A 102 -4.67 3.87 -12.80
N ALA A 103 -4.41 4.81 -11.88
CA ALA A 103 -5.36 5.25 -10.87
C ALA A 103 -6.57 6.00 -11.44
N ARG A 104 -6.45 6.55 -12.66
CA ARG A 104 -7.54 7.28 -13.34
C ARG A 104 -8.56 6.37 -14.02
N ASN A 105 -8.24 5.07 -14.13
CA ASN A 105 -9.15 4.11 -14.75
C ASN A 105 -10.27 3.76 -13.78
N ILE A 106 -11.47 3.60 -14.33
CA ILE A 106 -12.61 3.02 -13.63
C ILE A 106 -12.27 1.58 -13.28
N ILE A 107 -12.51 1.17 -12.02
CA ILE A 107 -12.10 -0.14 -11.51
C ILE A 107 -12.70 -1.33 -12.26
N THR A 108 -13.92 -1.20 -12.78
CA THR A 108 -14.60 -2.20 -13.63
C THR A 108 -14.02 -2.29 -15.05
N LYS A 109 -13.22 -1.30 -15.46
CA LYS A 109 -12.61 -1.20 -16.79
C LYS A 109 -11.09 -1.41 -16.75
N ILE A 110 -10.52 -1.81 -15.62
CA ILE A 110 -9.11 -2.17 -15.54
C ILE A 110 -8.87 -3.48 -16.31
N LYS A 111 -7.98 -3.42 -17.31
CA LYS A 111 -7.63 -4.55 -18.18
C LYS A 111 -6.13 -4.83 -18.12
N SER A 112 -5.72 -5.94 -18.71
CA SER A 112 -4.32 -6.38 -18.81
C SER A 112 -3.38 -5.29 -19.35
N VAL A 113 -3.82 -4.49 -20.32
CA VAL A 113 -3.03 -3.38 -20.90
C VAL A 113 -2.67 -2.33 -19.84
N HIS A 114 -3.62 -1.94 -18.98
CA HIS A 114 -3.35 -0.96 -17.92
C HIS A 114 -2.33 -1.49 -16.90
N LEU A 115 -2.36 -2.80 -16.60
CA LEU A 115 -1.38 -3.42 -15.71
C LEU A 115 0.01 -3.48 -16.36
N ALA A 116 0.08 -3.82 -17.65
CA ALA A 116 1.32 -3.86 -18.40
C ALA A 116 1.94 -2.46 -18.53
N ASP A 117 1.14 -1.45 -18.81
CA ASP A 117 1.58 -0.05 -18.90
C ASP A 117 2.10 0.46 -17.55
N HIS A 118 1.40 0.13 -16.45
CA HIS A 118 1.84 0.47 -15.10
C HIS A 118 3.20 -0.19 -14.79
N VAL A 119 3.35 -1.48 -15.08
CA VAL A 119 4.60 -2.23 -14.92
C VAL A 119 5.74 -1.62 -15.75
N ALA A 120 5.48 -1.32 -17.03
CA ALA A 120 6.47 -0.71 -17.92
C ALA A 120 6.91 0.68 -17.43
N LEU A 121 5.95 1.51 -17.00
CA LEU A 121 6.22 2.83 -16.42
C LEU A 121 7.10 2.71 -15.17
N ARG A 122 6.77 1.81 -14.25
CA ARG A 122 7.52 1.63 -13.00
C ARG A 122 8.90 1.01 -13.22
N LYS A 123 9.06 0.20 -14.27
CA LYS A 123 10.35 -0.35 -14.70
C LYS A 123 11.25 0.71 -15.33
N ALA A 124 10.69 1.71 -16.02
CA ALA A 124 11.45 2.81 -16.59
C ALA A 124 11.78 3.92 -15.58
N GLY A 125 11.03 3.98 -14.47
CA GLY A 125 11.06 5.13 -13.57
C GLY A 125 10.10 6.23 -14.03
N VAL A 126 9.88 7.22 -13.16
CA VAL A 126 8.92 8.31 -13.39
C VAL A 126 9.56 9.65 -13.05
N THR A 127 10.17 10.28 -14.06
CA THR A 127 11.00 11.50 -13.91
C THR A 127 10.24 12.65 -13.25
N HIS A 128 8.99 12.91 -13.63
CA HIS A 128 8.21 14.02 -13.07
C HIS A 128 7.81 13.83 -11.60
N LEU A 129 8.02 12.63 -11.04
CA LEU A 129 7.81 12.32 -9.63
C LEU A 129 9.12 12.02 -8.89
N ASP A 130 10.27 12.19 -9.55
CA ASP A 130 11.59 11.84 -9.02
C ASP A 130 11.68 10.40 -8.52
N LEU A 131 11.16 9.47 -9.31
CA LEU A 131 11.13 8.04 -8.98
C LEU A 131 12.03 7.25 -9.91
N ASP A 132 13.07 6.64 -9.33
CA ASP A 132 13.90 5.68 -10.03
C ASP A 132 13.12 4.40 -10.46
N PRO A 133 13.65 3.66 -11.45
CA PRO A 133 13.25 2.29 -11.74
C PRO A 133 13.17 1.42 -10.48
N ILE A 134 12.10 0.63 -10.37
CA ILE A 134 11.94 -0.30 -9.25
C ILE A 134 12.11 -1.75 -9.68
N ALA A 135 12.61 -2.57 -8.74
CA ALA A 135 12.73 -4.01 -8.93
C ALA A 135 11.37 -4.68 -9.20
N THR A 136 11.42 -5.81 -9.92
CA THR A 136 10.26 -6.65 -10.27
C THR A 136 9.44 -7.09 -9.05
N SER A 137 10.08 -7.21 -7.88
CA SER A 137 9.39 -7.54 -6.63
C SER A 137 8.57 -6.40 -6.05
N THR A 138 9.07 -5.17 -6.11
CA THR A 138 8.30 -3.99 -5.74
C THR A 138 7.10 -3.82 -6.67
N GLN A 139 7.28 -4.05 -7.98
CA GLN A 139 6.18 -4.02 -8.96
C GLN A 139 5.12 -5.08 -8.65
N GLN A 140 5.53 -6.30 -8.28
CA GLN A 140 4.60 -7.34 -7.83
C GLN A 140 3.81 -6.91 -6.59
N HIS A 141 4.45 -6.26 -5.62
CA HIS A 141 3.78 -5.77 -4.42
C HIS A 141 2.74 -4.68 -4.72
N GLU A 142 3.06 -3.73 -5.61
CA GLU A 142 2.10 -2.71 -6.05
C GLU A 142 0.85 -3.37 -6.68
N LEU A 143 1.03 -4.36 -7.57
CA LEU A 143 -0.10 -5.08 -8.18
C LEU A 143 -0.91 -5.88 -7.16
N LEU A 144 -0.27 -6.47 -6.14
CA LEU A 144 -0.98 -7.14 -5.04
C LEU A 144 -1.82 -6.15 -4.20
N HIS A 145 -1.33 -4.92 -4.02
CA HIS A 145 -2.10 -3.88 -3.33
C HIS A 145 -3.31 -3.42 -4.15
N ILE A 146 -3.14 -3.21 -5.47
CA ILE A 146 -4.26 -2.92 -6.38
C ILE A 146 -5.28 -4.06 -6.33
N ARG A 147 -4.84 -5.32 -6.44
CA ARG A 147 -5.72 -6.49 -6.32
C ARG A 147 -6.49 -6.52 -5.00
N GLY A 148 -5.85 -6.13 -3.90
CA GLY A 148 -6.49 -6.04 -2.59
C GLY A 148 -7.64 -5.03 -2.55
N VAL A 149 -7.46 -3.87 -3.16
CA VAL A 149 -8.52 -2.85 -3.29
C VAL A 149 -9.66 -3.37 -4.17
N LEU A 150 -9.33 -3.97 -5.32
CA LEU A 150 -10.33 -4.54 -6.24
C LEU A 150 -11.11 -5.70 -5.62
N ALA A 151 -10.46 -6.57 -4.86
CA ALA A 151 -11.13 -7.67 -4.17
C ALA A 151 -12.07 -7.18 -3.07
N HIS A 152 -11.66 -6.14 -2.33
CA HIS A 152 -12.52 -5.50 -1.35
C HIS A 152 -13.73 -4.83 -2.01
N ALA A 153 -13.52 -4.12 -3.12
CA ALA A 153 -14.58 -3.51 -3.89
C ALA A 153 -15.59 -4.54 -4.43
N ALA A 154 -15.11 -5.69 -4.90
CA ALA A 154 -15.96 -6.76 -5.41
C ALA A 154 -16.89 -7.33 -4.32
N VAL A 155 -16.37 -7.50 -3.10
CA VAL A 155 -17.11 -8.16 -2.01
C VAL A 155 -17.90 -7.17 -1.16
N MET A 156 -17.23 -6.11 -0.68
CA MET A 156 -17.81 -5.17 0.29
C MET A 156 -18.65 -4.09 -0.35
N TRP A 157 -18.40 -3.76 -1.62
CA TRP A 157 -19.14 -2.72 -2.33
C TRP A 157 -20.05 -3.28 -3.43
N ASP A 158 -20.13 -4.62 -3.58
CA ASP A 158 -20.97 -5.31 -4.55
C ASP A 158 -20.74 -4.80 -6.00
N ILE A 159 -19.48 -4.56 -6.36
CA ILE A 159 -19.09 -4.07 -7.68
C ILE A 159 -18.62 -5.25 -8.54
N ASP A 160 -19.18 -5.38 -9.74
CA ASP A 160 -18.76 -6.41 -10.70
C ASP A 160 -17.34 -6.14 -11.22
N ILE A 161 -16.36 -6.84 -10.64
CA ILE A 161 -14.95 -6.72 -10.96
C ILE A 161 -14.40 -8.08 -11.39
N ASP A 162 -13.84 -8.14 -12.58
CA ASP A 162 -13.21 -9.34 -13.12
C ASP A 162 -11.80 -9.55 -12.54
N LEU A 163 -11.74 -10.08 -11.31
CA LEU A 163 -10.49 -10.46 -10.65
C LEU A 163 -9.77 -11.60 -11.38
N ASN A 164 -10.49 -12.46 -12.12
CA ASN A 164 -9.90 -13.58 -12.85
C ASN A 164 -9.03 -13.08 -14.01
N SER A 165 -9.50 -12.07 -14.75
CA SER A 165 -8.71 -11.42 -15.80
C SER A 165 -7.48 -10.72 -15.23
N PHE A 166 -7.64 -10.04 -14.08
CA PHE A 166 -6.50 -9.46 -13.35
C PHE A 166 -5.45 -10.53 -13.00
N ASP A 167 -5.88 -11.64 -12.42
CA ASP A 167 -4.98 -12.73 -11.99
C ASP A 167 -4.28 -13.39 -13.18
N LYS A 168 -4.99 -13.63 -14.29
CA LYS A 168 -4.38 -14.13 -15.55
C LYS A 168 -3.33 -13.16 -16.10
N ALA A 169 -3.61 -11.86 -16.09
CA ALA A 169 -2.66 -10.85 -16.55
C ALA A 169 -1.40 -10.82 -15.68
N THR A 170 -1.53 -10.83 -14.34
CA THR A 170 -0.36 -10.88 -13.45
C THR A 170 0.42 -12.19 -13.57
N ALA A 171 -0.25 -13.33 -13.81
CA ALA A 171 0.42 -14.59 -14.09
C ALA A 171 1.25 -14.53 -15.37
N GLN A 172 0.72 -13.90 -16.43
CA GLN A 172 1.47 -13.70 -17.67
C GLN A 172 2.67 -12.76 -17.47
N LEU A 173 2.52 -11.68 -16.70
CA LEU A 173 3.62 -10.76 -16.36
C LEU A 173 4.74 -11.45 -15.55
N ARG A 174 4.39 -12.40 -14.68
CA ARG A 174 5.38 -13.27 -14.00
C ARG A 174 6.09 -14.18 -15.00
N LYS A 175 5.34 -14.82 -15.90
CA LYS A 175 5.89 -15.72 -16.93
C LYS A 175 6.88 -15.01 -17.85
N THR A 176 6.63 -13.74 -18.19
CA THR A 176 7.51 -12.89 -19.00
C THR A 176 8.57 -12.14 -18.17
N ARG A 177 8.73 -12.49 -16.88
CA ARG A 177 9.71 -11.93 -15.94
C ARG A 177 9.64 -10.40 -15.78
N GLN A 178 8.49 -9.79 -16.03
CA GLN A 178 8.29 -8.36 -15.76
C GLN A 178 8.02 -8.09 -14.27
N ILE A 179 7.48 -9.08 -13.55
CA ILE A 179 7.31 -9.04 -12.10
C ILE A 179 7.77 -10.38 -11.49
N SER A 180 8.22 -10.40 -10.24
CA SER A 180 8.66 -11.62 -9.56
C SER A 180 8.60 -11.47 -8.04
N SER A 181 8.73 -12.57 -7.29
CA SER A 181 9.06 -12.46 -5.87
C SER A 181 10.43 -11.81 -5.67
N SER A 182 10.67 -11.26 -4.48
CA SER A 182 12.00 -10.80 -4.09
C SER A 182 13.01 -11.96 -4.13
N ASN A 183 14.25 -11.63 -4.47
CA ASN A 183 15.35 -12.60 -4.40
C ASN A 183 15.49 -13.11 -2.98
N LYS A 184 15.71 -14.42 -2.85
CA LYS A 184 16.09 -15.00 -1.57
C LYS A 184 17.52 -14.57 -1.26
N ARG A 185 17.74 -14.13 -0.03
CA ARG A 185 19.10 -13.93 0.50
C ARG A 185 19.57 -15.29 1.02
N ASP A 186 20.65 -15.80 0.48
CA ASP A 186 21.22 -17.12 0.75
C ASP A 186 22.61 -17.06 1.39
N ARG A 187 23.13 -15.86 1.59
CA ARG A 187 24.44 -15.62 2.20
C ARG A 187 24.31 -15.04 3.60
N LEU A 188 25.15 -15.54 4.51
CA LEU A 188 25.41 -14.95 5.82
C LEU A 188 26.78 -14.24 5.80
N PRO A 189 26.99 -13.22 6.64
CA PRO A 189 28.31 -12.61 6.82
C PRO A 189 29.34 -13.64 7.28
N THR A 190 30.57 -13.54 6.79
CA THR A 190 31.68 -14.38 7.30
C THR A 190 32.20 -13.84 8.62
N ASN A 191 32.99 -14.64 9.34
CA ASN A 191 33.61 -14.21 10.59
C ASN A 191 34.55 -13.01 10.37
N GLU A 192 35.30 -13.00 9.27
CA GLU A 192 36.20 -11.90 8.91
C GLU A 192 35.42 -10.60 8.69
N GLU A 193 34.26 -10.68 8.02
CA GLU A 193 33.38 -9.53 7.81
C GLU A 193 32.77 -9.03 9.12
N LEU A 194 32.32 -9.93 10.00
CA LEU A 194 31.81 -9.56 11.32
C LEU A 194 32.89 -8.91 12.18
N ILE A 195 34.13 -9.40 12.13
CA ILE A 195 35.28 -8.79 12.81
C ILE A 195 35.57 -7.40 12.23
N ALA A 196 35.57 -7.25 10.90
CA ALA A 196 35.78 -5.96 10.24
C ALA A 196 34.71 -4.93 10.63
N LEU A 197 33.43 -5.33 10.61
CA LEU A 197 32.32 -4.48 11.05
C LEU A 197 32.45 -4.11 12.52
N THR A 198 32.81 -5.07 13.37
CA THR A 198 33.02 -4.83 14.81
C THR A 198 34.12 -3.78 15.03
N LYS A 199 35.27 -3.92 14.37
CA LYS A 199 36.38 -2.95 14.46
C LYS A 199 35.95 -1.56 14.00
N TYR A 200 35.30 -1.49 12.84
CA TYR A 200 34.76 -0.24 12.31
C TYR A 200 33.82 0.44 13.32
N PHE A 201 32.85 -0.28 13.88
CA PHE A 201 31.89 0.29 14.83
C PHE A 201 32.50 0.61 16.20
N VAL A 202 33.59 -0.05 16.60
CA VAL A 202 34.36 0.34 17.80
C VAL A 202 35.10 1.66 17.55
N GLU A 203 35.75 1.83 16.40
CA GLU A 203 36.42 3.09 16.03
C GLU A 203 35.41 4.24 15.96
N ARG A 204 34.28 4.02 15.27
CA ARG A 204 33.20 5.01 15.23
C ARG A 204 32.63 5.29 16.61
N TRP A 205 32.51 4.30 17.49
CA TRP A 205 32.13 4.55 18.86
C TRP A 205 33.17 5.44 19.55
N LYS A 206 34.48 5.16 19.46
CA LYS A 206 35.50 5.97 20.16
C LYS A 206 35.52 7.46 19.77
N ILE A 207 35.16 7.82 18.53
CA ILE A 207 35.15 9.20 18.01
C ILE A 207 34.07 10.10 18.65
N ASN A 208 33.14 9.54 19.44
CA ASN A 208 32.11 10.24 20.20
C ASN A 208 31.24 11.23 19.39
N ARG A 209 31.55 12.53 19.36
CA ARG A 209 30.71 13.57 18.71
C ARG A 209 30.49 13.38 17.21
N TYR A 210 31.48 12.84 16.50
CA TYR A 210 31.41 12.58 15.05
C TYR A 210 31.24 11.08 14.73
N GLY A 211 31.07 10.29 15.79
CA GLY A 211 30.99 8.83 15.78
C GLY A 211 29.58 8.27 15.60
N THR A 212 29.38 7.00 15.95
CA THR A 212 28.03 6.45 16.11
C THR A 212 27.47 6.80 17.48
N LYS A 213 26.20 7.25 17.51
CA LYS A 213 25.48 7.54 18.75
C LYS A 213 25.16 6.28 19.57
N TYR A 214 25.03 5.14 18.90
CA TYR A 214 24.72 3.84 19.51
C TYR A 214 25.93 2.91 19.47
N PRO A 215 26.09 2.00 20.45
CA PRO A 215 27.17 1.04 20.49
C PRO A 215 26.93 -0.10 19.48
N MET A 216 26.98 0.22 18.18
CA MET A 216 26.65 -0.73 17.11
C MET A 216 27.50 -1.99 17.11
N HIS A 217 28.76 -1.88 17.58
CA HIS A 217 29.64 -3.03 17.78
C HIS A 217 29.07 -4.04 18.78
N LEU A 218 28.25 -3.64 19.76
CA LEU A 218 27.56 -4.55 20.67
C LEU A 218 26.19 -4.98 20.12
N VAL A 219 25.44 -4.04 19.53
CA VAL A 219 24.09 -4.31 19.00
C VAL A 219 24.10 -5.39 17.91
N ILE A 220 25.13 -5.43 17.05
CA ILE A 220 25.26 -6.47 16.02
C ILE A 220 25.36 -7.86 16.65
N TRP A 221 26.26 -8.05 17.61
CA TRP A 221 26.44 -9.34 18.28
C TRP A 221 25.20 -9.72 19.11
N PHE A 222 24.58 -8.75 19.78
CA PHE A 222 23.31 -8.98 20.46
C PHE A 222 22.21 -9.44 19.48
N ALA A 223 22.10 -8.83 18.30
CA ALA A 223 21.15 -9.24 17.27
C ALA A 223 21.41 -10.68 16.77
N ILE A 224 22.68 -11.04 16.60
CA ILE A 224 23.09 -12.39 16.19
C ILE A 224 22.72 -13.41 17.27
N PHE A 225 23.11 -13.18 18.53
CA PHE A 225 22.93 -14.16 19.61
C PHE A 225 21.51 -14.24 20.15
N SER A 226 20.74 -13.15 20.10
CA SER A 226 19.33 -13.16 20.47
C SER A 226 18.43 -13.72 19.36
N CYS A 227 18.93 -13.79 18.12
CA CYS A 227 18.20 -14.17 16.91
C CYS A 227 16.85 -13.42 16.74
N ARG A 228 16.75 -12.19 17.27
CA ARG A 228 15.54 -11.39 17.17
C ARG A 228 15.53 -10.56 15.89
N ARG A 229 14.33 -10.25 15.40
CA ARG A 229 14.16 -9.31 14.28
C ARG A 229 14.56 -7.92 14.75
N GLU A 230 15.09 -7.12 13.83
CA GLU A 230 15.50 -5.73 14.08
C GLU A 230 14.44 -4.91 14.84
N ALA A 231 13.18 -4.97 14.39
CA ALA A 231 12.10 -4.24 15.04
C ALA A 231 11.75 -4.78 16.44
N GLU A 232 12.06 -6.04 16.74
CA GLU A 232 11.85 -6.62 18.08
C GLU A 232 12.96 -6.14 19.03
N LEU A 233 14.21 -6.06 18.57
CA LEU A 233 15.36 -5.57 19.37
C LEU A 233 15.10 -4.19 19.96
N THR A 234 14.49 -3.29 19.19
CA THR A 234 14.22 -1.91 19.62
C THR A 234 13.03 -1.77 20.57
N ARG A 235 12.28 -2.86 20.82
CA ARG A 235 11.15 -2.90 21.75
C ARG A 235 11.39 -3.78 22.97
N LEU A 236 12.55 -4.42 23.08
CA LEU A 236 12.89 -5.17 24.29
C LEU A 236 13.02 -4.20 25.46
N SER A 237 12.28 -4.46 26.53
CA SER A 237 12.41 -3.74 27.80
C SER A 237 13.37 -4.50 28.71
N LEU A 238 14.23 -3.78 29.44
CA LEU A 238 15.07 -4.41 30.46
C LEU A 238 14.25 -4.99 31.61
N ASP A 239 13.08 -4.41 31.89
CA ASP A 239 12.14 -4.91 32.92
C ASP A 239 11.57 -6.29 32.56
N ASP A 240 11.62 -6.66 31.27
CA ASP A 240 11.16 -7.96 30.76
C ASP A 240 12.27 -9.02 30.74
N TYR A 241 13.49 -8.68 31.16
CA TYR A 241 14.61 -9.61 31.23
C TYR A 241 14.69 -10.29 32.60
N ASP A 242 14.33 -11.57 32.63
CA ASP A 242 14.47 -12.42 33.81
C ASP A 242 15.88 -13.03 33.86
N GLN A 243 16.76 -12.39 34.63
CA GLN A 243 18.14 -12.84 34.83
C GLN A 243 18.22 -14.20 35.54
N HIS A 244 17.29 -14.48 36.47
CA HIS A 244 17.30 -15.70 37.25
C HIS A 244 17.00 -16.92 36.36
N HIS A 245 15.99 -16.80 35.50
CA HIS A 245 15.59 -17.87 34.59
C HIS A 245 16.27 -17.78 33.21
N SER A 246 17.12 -16.78 32.99
CA SER A 246 17.79 -16.54 31.70
C SER A 246 16.80 -16.46 30.55
N SER A 247 15.70 -15.73 30.73
CA SER A 247 14.63 -15.61 29.75
C SER A 247 14.26 -14.15 29.53
N TRP A 248 13.87 -13.79 28.31
CA TRP A 248 13.45 -12.42 28.01
C TRP A 248 12.15 -12.43 27.22
N LYS A 249 11.17 -11.69 27.74
CA LYS A 249 9.86 -11.52 27.10
C LYS A 249 9.92 -10.52 25.94
N VAL A 250 9.31 -10.91 24.83
CA VAL A 250 9.13 -10.11 23.62
C VAL A 250 7.65 -9.78 23.47
N HIS A 251 7.36 -8.49 23.38
CA HIS A 251 6.00 -8.01 23.18
C HIS A 251 5.60 -7.99 21.71
N ASP A 252 4.32 -8.28 21.47
CA ASP A 252 3.65 -8.29 20.17
C ASP A 252 4.45 -8.97 19.05
N LEU A 253 4.81 -10.24 19.27
CA LEU A 253 5.61 -10.99 18.33
C LEU A 253 4.91 -11.11 16.98
N LYS A 254 5.67 -10.94 15.89
CA LYS A 254 5.15 -10.99 14.51
C LYS A 254 4.43 -12.32 14.24
N ASN A 255 3.13 -12.25 13.94
CA ASN A 255 2.29 -13.41 13.61
C ASN A 255 1.36 -13.03 12.43
N PRO A 256 1.21 -13.91 11.41
CA PRO A 256 0.30 -13.67 10.29
C PRO A 256 -1.14 -13.29 10.69
N ASN A 257 -1.62 -13.80 11.83
CA ASN A 257 -2.99 -13.59 12.31
C ASN A 257 -3.14 -12.36 13.23
N GLY A 258 -2.10 -11.54 13.36
CA GLY A 258 -2.08 -10.37 14.24
C GLY A 258 -1.07 -10.51 15.37
N SER A 259 -0.36 -9.42 15.66
CA SER A 259 0.72 -9.40 16.64
C SER A 259 0.29 -8.89 18.01
N LYS A 260 -0.78 -8.10 18.10
CA LYS A 260 -1.23 -7.49 19.35
C LYS A 260 -1.56 -8.56 20.39
N GLY A 261 -0.94 -8.48 21.57
CA GLY A 261 -1.10 -9.44 22.67
C GLY A 261 -0.33 -10.75 22.50
N ASN A 262 0.35 -10.97 21.37
CA ASN A 262 1.13 -12.18 21.14
C ASN A 262 2.51 -12.08 21.82
N HIS A 263 2.53 -12.12 23.14
CA HIS A 263 3.75 -12.09 23.94
C HIS A 263 4.38 -13.47 24.01
N LYS A 264 5.71 -13.53 23.84
CA LYS A 264 6.49 -14.78 23.89
C LYS A 264 7.83 -14.52 24.56
N SER A 265 8.36 -15.51 25.25
CA SER A 265 9.71 -15.45 25.81
C SER A 265 10.69 -16.24 24.95
N PHE A 266 11.98 -15.87 25.03
CA PHE A 266 13.08 -16.65 24.46
C PHE A 266 14.17 -16.84 25.50
N ASP A 267 14.93 -17.93 25.36
CA ASP A 267 16.05 -18.24 26.23
C ASP A 267 17.26 -17.38 25.86
N VAL A 268 17.87 -16.78 26.88
CA VAL A 268 19.05 -15.95 26.76
C VAL A 268 20.27 -16.82 27.05
N LEU A 269 20.90 -17.32 25.98
CA LEU A 269 22.11 -18.14 26.06
C LEU A 269 23.34 -17.30 26.45
N GLU A 270 24.39 -17.96 26.94
CA GLU A 270 25.60 -17.31 27.46
C GLU A 270 26.24 -16.24 26.54
N PRO A 271 26.38 -16.46 25.22
CA PRO A 271 26.89 -15.42 24.32
C PRO A 271 26.00 -14.17 24.28
N CYS A 272 24.68 -14.36 24.38
CA CYS A 272 23.71 -13.27 24.44
C CYS A 272 23.80 -12.52 25.77
N LYS A 273 23.89 -13.26 26.90
CA LYS A 273 24.10 -12.68 28.25
C LYS A 273 25.33 -11.78 28.28
N THR A 274 26.45 -12.25 27.74
CA THR A 274 27.68 -11.47 27.64
C THR A 274 27.44 -10.13 26.92
N MET A 275 26.64 -10.12 25.84
CA MET A 275 26.32 -8.87 25.14
C MET A 275 25.38 -7.97 25.95
N ILE A 276 24.44 -8.54 26.70
CA ILE A 276 23.55 -7.79 27.61
C ILE A 276 24.39 -7.09 28.68
N ASP A 277 25.31 -7.81 29.33
CA ASP A 277 26.16 -7.24 30.38
C ASP A 277 27.02 -6.08 29.84
N ARG A 278 27.59 -6.25 28.64
CA ARG A 278 28.35 -5.17 27.97
C ARG A 278 27.49 -3.98 27.61
N LEU A 279 26.23 -4.20 27.21
CA LEU A 279 25.27 -3.12 26.92
C LEU A 279 24.78 -2.43 28.21
N MET A 280 24.78 -3.14 29.33
CA MET A 280 24.39 -2.66 30.65
C MET A 280 25.53 -2.01 31.43
N ASP A 281 26.77 -2.14 30.95
CA ASP A 281 27.93 -1.48 31.52
C ASP A 281 27.70 0.03 31.71
N HIS A 282 28.11 0.52 32.88
CA HIS A 282 27.82 1.87 33.32
C HIS A 282 28.38 2.93 32.35
N GLU A 283 29.56 2.72 31.75
CA GLU A 283 30.13 3.67 30.80
C GLU A 283 29.33 3.70 29.49
N VAL A 284 28.93 2.53 29.00
CA VAL A 284 28.12 2.38 27.79
C VAL A 284 26.75 3.04 27.98
N ARG A 285 26.05 2.69 29.07
CA ARG A 285 24.73 3.26 29.41
C ARG A 285 24.80 4.77 29.63
N SER A 286 25.76 5.24 30.42
CA SER A 286 25.95 6.67 30.69
C SER A 286 26.19 7.44 29.41
N ARG A 287 26.99 6.90 28.50
CA ARG A 287 27.26 7.55 27.22
C ARG A 287 26.03 7.60 26.32
N MET A 288 25.25 6.52 26.25
CA MET A 288 23.99 6.50 25.50
C MET A 288 23.02 7.57 26.02
N LEU A 289 22.94 7.77 27.33
CA LEU A 289 22.07 8.76 27.98
C LEU A 289 22.55 10.21 27.82
N LYS A 290 23.86 10.45 27.89
CA LYS A 290 24.47 11.80 27.73
C LYS A 290 24.26 12.40 26.34
N LEU A 291 23.97 11.58 25.34
CA LEU A 291 23.68 12.00 23.97
C LEU A 291 22.18 12.27 23.74
N GLY A 292 21.40 12.43 24.82
CA GLY A 292 19.95 12.58 24.82
C GLY A 292 19.42 13.73 23.94
N HIS A 293 18.46 13.34 23.09
CA HIS A 293 17.51 14.08 22.26
C HIS A 293 18.03 15.22 21.38
#